data_AF-A0A7S3JIC6-F1
#
_entry.id   AF-A0A7S3JIC6-F1
#
_cell.length_a   1.000
_cell.length_b   1.000
_cell.length_c   1.000
_cell.angle_alpha   90.00
_cell.angle_beta   90.00
_cell.angle_gamma   90.00
#
_symmetry.space_group_name_H-M   'P 1'
#
loop_
_entity.id
_entity.type
_entity.pdbx_description
1 polymer ?
#
loop_
_entity_poly.entity_id
_entity_poly.type
_entity_poly.pdbx_seq_one_letter_code
_entity_poly.pdbx_strand_id
1 'polypeptide(L)'
;MSKESAKNNENEYLPLMDSYKEDDPPLVSAESVFRPHPYTRAGLVSRLLFGWVSTLVSFGRTHKLQQDGIGEVCEGIDARAVKAKFEQNWDACKHGEGNVILRALIKTYKAEFFLAFFLNFLFVIC
;
A
#
# COMPACT_ATOMS: atom_id res chain seq x y z
N MET A 1 -76.94 0.99 -14.17
CA MET A 1 -76.24 0.94 -15.48
C MET A 1 -75.29 2.12 -15.46
N SER A 2 -73.97 2.03 -15.59
CA SER A 2 -73.14 1.09 -16.34
C SER A 2 -71.82 0.81 -15.61
N LYS A 3 -71.25 -0.35 -15.89
CA LYS A 3 -69.92 -0.81 -15.45
C LYS A 3 -68.85 -0.19 -16.35
N GLU A 4 -67.65 0.09 -15.83
CA GLU A 4 -66.36 -0.02 -16.54
C GLU A 4 -65.25 0.32 -15.55
N SER A 5 -64.47 -0.65 -15.06
CA SER A 5 -63.36 -1.36 -15.70
C SER A 5 -62.02 -0.75 -15.28
N ALA A 6 -61.34 -1.53 -14.44
CA ALA A 6 -59.91 -1.44 -14.20
C ALA A 6 -59.12 -1.53 -15.52
N LYS A 7 -58.03 -0.76 -15.60
CA LYS A 7 -56.83 -1.03 -16.43
C LYS A 7 -55.69 -0.16 -15.89
N ASN A 8 -54.73 -0.79 -15.21
CA ASN A 8 -53.43 -1.17 -15.79
C ASN A 8 -52.50 0.05 -16.00
N ASN A 9 -51.64 0.34 -15.03
CA ASN A 9 -50.39 1.05 -15.29
C ASN A 9 -49.30 0.63 -14.28
N GLU A 10 -49.03 -0.67 -14.23
CA GLU A 10 -47.76 -1.21 -13.77
C GLU A 10 -47.08 -1.77 -15.02
N ASN A 11 -46.20 -1.00 -15.65
CA ASN A 11 -45.17 -1.45 -16.61
C ASN A 11 -44.56 -0.23 -17.31
N GLU A 12 -43.59 0.47 -16.71
CA GLU A 12 -42.54 1.13 -17.52
C GLU A 12 -41.31 1.60 -16.74
N TYR A 13 -40.75 0.76 -15.86
CA TYR A 13 -39.37 0.97 -15.44
C TYR A 13 -38.69 -0.38 -15.25
N LEU A 14 -37.97 -0.80 -16.29
CA LEU A 14 -36.72 -1.56 -16.29
C LEU A 14 -36.55 -2.04 -17.74
N PRO A 15 -35.51 -1.60 -18.48
CA PRO A 15 -34.20 -2.23 -18.29
C PRO A 15 -33.00 -1.33 -18.69
N LEU A 16 -32.16 -0.93 -17.74
CA LEU A 16 -30.86 -0.33 -18.09
C LEU A 16 -29.72 -0.86 -17.19
N MET A 17 -29.75 -2.15 -16.88
CA MET A 17 -28.68 -2.83 -16.14
C MET A 17 -28.20 -4.13 -16.80
N ASP A 18 -28.65 -4.45 -18.03
CA ASP A 18 -28.21 -5.65 -18.77
C ASP A 18 -27.13 -5.36 -19.82
N SER A 19 -26.35 -4.28 -19.67
CA SER A 19 -25.24 -4.02 -20.59
C SER A 19 -24.07 -3.27 -19.96
N TYR A 20 -23.66 -3.68 -18.76
CA TYR A 20 -22.23 -3.70 -18.50
C TYR A 20 -21.74 -5.06 -18.96
N LYS A 21 -21.30 -5.12 -20.23
CA LYS A 21 -20.35 -6.16 -20.60
C LYS A 21 -19.17 -5.98 -19.64
N GLU A 22 -19.03 -6.93 -18.74
CA GLU A 22 -17.81 -7.19 -18.00
C GLU A 22 -16.79 -7.68 -19.02
N ASP A 23 -16.39 -6.78 -19.92
CA ASP A 23 -15.16 -6.92 -20.69
C ASP A 23 -14.09 -6.80 -19.61
N ASP A 24 -13.68 -7.94 -19.06
CA ASP A 24 -12.59 -8.04 -18.10
C ASP A 24 -11.48 -7.12 -18.62
N PRO A 25 -11.14 -6.03 -17.89
CA PRO A 25 -10.10 -5.13 -18.34
C PRO A 25 -8.88 -6.00 -18.62
N PRO A 26 -8.16 -5.78 -19.72
CA PRO A 26 -7.01 -6.60 -20.08
C PRO A 26 -6.17 -6.77 -18.83
N LEU A 27 -5.85 -8.03 -18.49
CA LEU A 27 -4.99 -8.40 -17.36
C LEU A 27 -3.59 -7.84 -17.63
N VAL A 28 -3.46 -6.52 -17.47
CA VAL A 28 -2.18 -5.83 -17.50
C VAL A 28 -1.53 -6.25 -16.20
N SER A 29 -0.61 -7.20 -16.32
CA SER A 29 0.17 -7.66 -15.18
C SER A 29 0.94 -6.47 -14.63
N ALA A 30 0.52 -6.04 -13.44
CA ALA A 30 1.14 -4.98 -12.66
C ALA A 30 2.63 -5.25 -12.40
N GLU A 31 3.07 -6.51 -12.53
CA GLU A 31 4.47 -6.92 -12.58
C GLU A 31 5.31 -6.10 -13.58
N SER A 32 4.79 -5.84 -14.78
CA SER A 32 5.49 -5.07 -15.82
C SER A 32 5.59 -3.57 -15.51
N VAL A 33 4.67 -3.06 -14.69
CA VAL A 33 4.60 -1.64 -14.31
C VAL A 33 5.47 -1.37 -13.09
N PHE A 34 5.56 -2.34 -12.17
CA PHE A 34 6.23 -2.17 -10.88
C PHE A 34 7.60 -2.86 -10.78
N ARG A 35 8.09 -3.55 -11.83
CA ARG A 35 9.49 -4.00 -11.90
C ARG A 35 10.34 -3.14 -12.84
N PRO A 36 11.48 -2.59 -12.37
CA PRO A 36 11.98 -2.62 -10.98
C PRO A 36 11.18 -1.68 -10.07
N HIS A 37 11.15 -1.98 -8.75
CA HIS A 37 10.30 -1.30 -7.77
C HIS A 37 10.38 0.24 -7.88
N PRO A 38 9.26 0.98 -8.00
CA PRO A 38 9.26 2.40 -8.34
C PRO A 38 10.06 3.27 -7.35
N TYR A 39 10.17 2.84 -6.09
CA TYR A 39 11.06 3.45 -5.09
C TYR A 39 12.55 3.49 -5.51
N THR A 40 13.07 2.44 -6.16
CA THR A 40 14.49 2.38 -6.54
C THR A 40 14.81 3.37 -7.65
N ARG A 41 13.86 3.61 -8.57
CA ARG A 41 14.00 4.59 -9.65
C ARG A 41 13.70 6.04 -9.24
N ALA A 42 13.00 6.24 -8.12
CA ALA A 42 12.63 7.57 -7.65
C ALA A 42 13.85 8.39 -7.21
N GLY A 43 13.90 9.67 -7.62
CA GLY A 43 14.86 10.64 -7.09
C GLY A 43 14.58 10.97 -5.62
N LEU A 44 15.55 11.57 -4.92
CA LEU A 44 15.48 11.86 -3.47
C LEU A 44 14.20 12.60 -3.06
N VAL A 45 13.81 13.64 -3.81
CA VAL A 45 12.58 14.41 -3.52
C VAL A 45 11.32 13.56 -3.71
N SER A 46 11.27 12.74 -4.76
CA SER A 46 10.15 11.83 -5.01
C SER A 46 10.06 10.73 -3.94
N ARG A 47 11.19 10.27 -3.40
CA ARG A 47 11.21 9.34 -2.26
C ARG A 47 10.67 10.00 -0.99
N LEU A 48 11.08 11.23 -0.69
CA LEU A 48 10.63 11.96 0.50
C LEU A 48 9.14 12.31 0.46
N LEU A 49 8.63 12.75 -0.69
CA LEU A 49 7.23 13.15 -0.86
C LEU A 49 6.33 12.00 -1.31
N PHE A 50 6.81 10.75 -1.29
CA PHE A 50 6.08 9.57 -1.77
C PHE A 50 5.54 9.73 -3.21
N GLY A 51 6.19 10.53 -4.05
CA GLY A 51 5.76 10.80 -5.42
C GLY A 51 5.68 9.54 -6.28
N TRP A 52 6.50 8.53 -5.98
CA TRP A 52 6.48 7.22 -6.65
C TRP A 52 5.18 6.43 -6.42
N VAL A 53 4.43 6.73 -5.36
CA VAL A 53 3.14 6.09 -5.05
C VAL A 53 2.04 6.55 -6.02
N SER A 54 2.19 7.74 -6.61
CA SER A 54 1.19 8.28 -7.56
C SER A 54 0.90 7.35 -8.74
N THR A 55 1.93 6.67 -9.26
CA THR A 55 1.79 5.68 -10.35
C THR A 55 0.98 4.47 -9.90
N LEU A 56 1.20 3.97 -8.68
CA LEU A 56 0.45 2.85 -8.10
C LEU A 56 -1.02 3.23 -7.91
N VAL A 57 -1.28 4.44 -7.40
CA VAL A 57 -2.64 4.96 -7.22
C VAL A 57 -3.34 5.13 -8.58
N SER A 58 -2.66 5.70 -9.58
CA SER A 58 -3.23 5.86 -10.93
C SER A 58 -3.54 4.52 -11.59
N PHE A 59 -2.69 3.52 -11.38
CA PHE A 59 -2.91 2.16 -11.87
C PHE A 59 -4.11 1.50 -11.17
N GLY A 60 -4.18 1.58 -9.84
CA GLY A 60 -5.29 1.01 -9.06
C GLY A 60 -6.65 1.67 -9.31
N ARG A 61 -6.70 2.89 -9.88
CA ARG A 61 -7.95 3.54 -10.31
C ARG A 61 -8.52 2.96 -11.60
N THR A 62 -7.67 2.40 -12.45
CA THR A 62 -8.04 1.89 -13.78
C THR A 62 -8.02 0.36 -13.84
N HIS A 63 -7.26 -0.29 -12.97
CA HIS A 63 -7.05 -1.73 -12.94
C HIS A 63 -7.22 -2.29 -11.53
N LYS A 64 -7.78 -3.49 -11.41
CA LYS A 64 -7.88 -4.20 -10.13
C LYS A 64 -6.49 -4.65 -9.70
N LEU A 65 -6.04 -4.18 -8.54
CA LEU A 65 -4.78 -4.62 -7.93
C LEU A 65 -4.91 -6.09 -7.53
N GLN A 66 -4.08 -6.94 -8.12
CA GLN A 66 -3.91 -8.33 -7.70
C GLN A 66 -2.65 -8.45 -6.85
N GLN A 67 -2.65 -9.39 -5.90
CA GLN A 67 -1.52 -9.59 -4.98
C GLN A 67 -0.24 -9.94 -5.74
N ASP A 68 -0.35 -10.75 -6.80
CA ASP A 68 0.76 -11.11 -7.69
C ASP A 68 1.30 -9.91 -8.49
N GLY A 69 0.55 -8.81 -8.51
CA GLY A 69 0.90 -7.56 -9.15
C GLY A 69 1.68 -6.57 -8.28
N ILE A 70 1.74 -6.81 -6.96
CA ILE A 70 2.47 -5.95 -6.03
C ILE A 70 3.93 -6.36 -6.09
N GLY A 71 4.79 -5.46 -6.58
CA GLY A 71 6.21 -5.73 -6.76
C GLY A 71 6.91 -6.21 -5.48
N GLU A 72 8.02 -6.93 -5.66
CA GLU A 72 8.83 -7.45 -4.55
C GLU A 72 9.31 -6.35 -3.59
N VAL A 73 9.44 -6.72 -2.32
CA VAL A 73 10.00 -5.84 -1.27
C VAL A 73 11.39 -5.40 -1.69
N CYS A 74 11.71 -4.11 -1.51
CA CYS A 74 13.03 -3.57 -1.81
C CYS A 74 14.13 -4.32 -1.03
N GLU A 75 15.28 -4.51 -1.68
CA GLU A 75 16.46 -5.12 -1.07
C GLU A 75 16.80 -4.42 0.27
N GLY A 76 17.00 -5.22 1.33
CA GLY A 76 17.32 -4.72 2.67
C GLY A 76 16.11 -4.46 3.59
N ILE A 77 14.87 -4.54 3.09
CA ILE A 77 13.64 -4.53 3.91
C ILE A 77 13.03 -5.94 4.03
N ASP A 78 13.70 -6.94 3.46
CA ASP A 78 13.27 -8.33 3.59
C ASP A 78 13.39 -8.85 5.04
N ALA A 79 12.60 -9.87 5.35
CA ALA A 79 12.55 -10.45 6.71
C ALA A 79 13.90 -11.00 7.17
N ARG A 80 14.76 -11.47 6.26
CA ARG A 80 16.07 -12.03 6.59
C ARG A 80 17.05 -10.93 7.01
N ALA A 81 17.09 -9.83 6.25
CA ALA A 81 17.90 -8.66 6.54
C ALA A 81 17.47 -8.01 7.86
N VAL A 82 16.17 -7.83 8.07
CA VAL A 82 15.61 -7.27 9.31
C VAL A 82 15.94 -8.16 10.52
N LYS A 83 15.77 -9.47 10.37
CA LYS A 83 16.10 -10.45 11.42
C LYS A 83 17.60 -10.40 11.76
N ALA A 84 18.48 -10.44 10.77
CA ALA A 84 19.93 -10.39 10.99
C ALA A 84 20.36 -9.11 11.72
N LYS A 85 19.79 -7.95 11.34
CA LYS A 85 20.04 -6.67 11.99
C LYS A 85 19.57 -6.66 13.46
N PHE A 86 18.45 -7.31 13.76
CA PHE A 86 17.97 -7.45 15.13
C PHE A 86 18.84 -8.41 15.94
N GLU A 87 19.16 -9.59 15.42
CA GLU A 87 19.99 -10.61 16.09
C GLU A 87 21.36 -10.06 16.51
N GLN A 88 22.01 -9.28 15.63
CA GLN A 88 23.28 -8.63 15.94
C GLN A 88 23.20 -7.72 17.19
N ASN A 89 22.07 -7.05 17.39
CA ASN A 89 21.86 -6.17 18.54
C ASN A 89 21.32 -6.91 19.77
N TRP A 90 20.57 -7.99 19.54
CA TRP A 90 20.06 -8.88 20.58
C TRP A 90 21.20 -9.53 21.37
N ASP A 91 22.23 -10.04 20.69
CA ASP A 91 23.38 -10.68 21.35
C ASP A 91 24.10 -9.75 22.33
N ALA A 92 24.11 -8.44 22.03
CA ALA A 92 24.69 -7.43 22.90
C ALA A 92 23.79 -7.01 24.08
N CYS A 93 22.52 -7.43 24.10
CA CYS A 93 21.52 -7.00 25.09
C CYS A 93 20.91 -8.15 25.90
N LYS A 94 21.09 -9.40 25.47
CA LYS A 94 20.47 -10.60 26.09
C LYS A 94 20.87 -10.86 27.55
N HIS A 95 21.98 -10.30 28.02
CA HIS A 95 22.49 -10.48 29.39
C HIS A 95 22.19 -9.29 30.32
N GLY A 96 21.41 -8.30 29.88
CA GLY A 96 21.06 -7.14 30.68
C GLY A 96 19.85 -7.37 31.58
N GLU A 97 19.77 -6.65 32.69
CA GLU A 97 18.55 -6.56 33.51
C GLU A 97 17.49 -5.65 32.82
N GLY A 98 16.21 -5.95 33.05
CA GLY A 98 15.07 -5.20 32.52
C GLY A 98 14.51 -5.72 31.19
N ASN A 99 13.83 -4.85 30.43
CA ASN A 99 13.15 -5.23 29.20
C ASN A 99 14.14 -5.32 28.02
N VAL A 100 14.83 -6.46 27.93
CA VAL A 100 15.89 -6.74 26.94
C VAL A 100 15.42 -6.62 25.49
N ILE A 101 14.15 -6.97 25.20
CA ILE A 101 13.57 -6.90 23.86
C ILE A 101 13.43 -5.44 23.43
N LEU A 102 12.83 -4.60 24.28
CA LEU A 102 12.67 -3.18 23.99
C LEU A 102 14.03 -2.50 23.79
N ARG A 103 15.02 -2.87 24.60
CA ARG A 103 16.39 -2.33 24.49
C ARG A 103 17.06 -2.73 23.17
N ALA A 104 16.93 -3.99 22.76
CA ALA A 104 17.43 -4.46 21.47
C ALA A 104 16.73 -3.73 20.31
N LEU A 105 15.39 -3.58 20.36
CA LEU A 105 14.61 -2.84 19.35
C LEU A 105 15.06 -1.38 19.22
N ILE A 106 15.17 -0.66 20.33
CA ILE A 106 15.63 0.73 20.34
C ILE A 106 17.03 0.81 19.72
N LYS A 107 17.93 -0.12 20.08
CA LYS A 107 19.30 -0.14 19.56
C LYS A 107 19.35 -0.42 18.06
N THR A 108 18.52 -1.34 17.57
CA THR A 108 18.42 -1.70 16.13
C THR A 108 17.89 -0.55 15.28
N TYR A 109 16.89 0.20 15.77
CA TYR A 109 16.15 1.20 14.98
C TYR A 109 16.38 2.65 15.43
N LYS A 110 17.40 2.91 16.27
CA LYS A 110 17.64 4.26 16.82
C LYS A 110 17.81 5.33 15.74
N ALA A 111 18.41 4.98 14.60
CA ALA A 111 18.68 5.94 13.53
C ALA A 111 17.37 6.32 12.82
N GLU A 112 16.50 5.35 12.58
CA GLU A 112 15.18 5.52 11.99
C GLU A 112 14.27 6.35 12.91
N PHE A 113 14.25 6.04 14.21
CA PHE A 113 13.52 6.84 15.20
C PHE A 113 14.07 8.27 15.30
N PHE A 114 15.39 8.44 15.29
CA PHE A 114 16.01 9.75 15.33
C PHE A 114 15.67 10.58 14.09
N LEU A 115 15.71 9.97 12.89
CA LEU A 115 15.33 10.62 11.66
C LEU A 115 13.85 11.03 11.66
N ALA A 116 12.96 10.14 12.10
CA ALA A 116 11.53 10.44 12.21
C ALA A 116 11.26 11.59 13.19
N PHE A 117 11.93 11.59 14.34
CA PHE A 117 11.85 12.69 15.31
C PHE A 117 12.35 14.00 14.70
N PHE A 118 13.50 13.97 14.03
CA PHE A 118 14.09 15.14 13.40
C PHE A 118 13.22 15.74 12.30
N LEU A 119 12.64 14.90 11.42
CA LEU A 119 11.73 15.34 10.37
C LEU A 119 10.44 15.95 10.94
N ASN A 120 9.86 15.34 11.98
CA ASN A 120 8.69 15.88 12.66
C ASN A 120 9.01 17.22 13.34
N PHE A 121 10.14 17.31 14.02
CA PHE A 121 10.61 18.53 14.65
C PHE A 121 10.80 19.68 13.64
N LEU A 122 11.41 19.41 12.48
CA LEU A 122 11.51 20.40 11.40
C LEU A 122 10.15 20.82 10.88
N PHE A 123 9.21 19.87 10.69
CA PHE A 123 7.85 20.17 10.23
C PHE A 123 7.06 21.05 11.21
N VAL A 124 7.31 20.94 12.51
CA VAL A 124 6.64 21.78 13.53
C VAL A 124 7.22 23.20 13.57
N ILE A 125 8.50 23.37 13.24
CA ILE A 125 9.22 24.66 13.33
C ILE A 125 9.09 25.50 12.05
N CYS A 126 9.04 24.86 10.88
CA CYS A 126 8.85 25.52 9.60
C CYS A 126 7.38 25.84 9.34
#